data_AF-A0A4D8XPU8-F1
#
_entry.id   AF-A0A4D8XPU8-F1
#
_cell.length_a   1.000
_cell.length_b   1.000
_cell.length_c   1.000
_cell.angle_alpha   90.00
_cell.angle_beta   90.00
_cell.angle_gamma   90.00
#
_symmetry.space_group_name_H-M   'P 1'
#
loop_
_entity.id
_entity.type
_entity.pdbx_description
1 polymer ?
#
loop_
_entity_poly.entity_id
_entity_poly.type
_entity_poly.pdbx_seq_one_letter_code
_entity_poly.pdbx_strand_id
1 'polypeptide(L)'
;MQTIRPADGTETIGAYLAHLREANKGPTTIVLSRGAVNPLHTSSTDGVLKGAYILSDPEGSNPEVIISGSGTEVQLLVDAKKILTETHGIRCRI
;
A
#
# COMPACT_ATOMS: atom_id res chain seq x y z
N MET A 1 -14.82 -7.54 -11.85
CA MET A 1 -13.77 -8.40 -11.27
C MET A 1 -12.80 -7.52 -10.52
N GLN A 2 -12.60 -7.78 -9.23
CA GLN A 2 -11.72 -6.99 -8.35
C GLN A 2 -10.37 -7.72 -8.22
N THR A 3 -9.26 -6.99 -8.28
CA THR A 3 -7.92 -7.54 -8.06
C THR A 3 -7.24 -6.79 -6.94
N ILE A 4 -6.82 -7.51 -5.90
CA ILE A 4 -6.20 -6.92 -4.71
C ILE A 4 -4.84 -7.58 -4.53
N ARG A 5 -3.78 -6.78 -4.44
CA ARG A 5 -2.40 -7.25 -4.21
C ARG A 5 -1.86 -6.60 -2.93
N PRO A 6 -2.13 -7.21 -1.76
CA PRO A 6 -1.83 -6.61 -0.46
C PRO A 6 -0.33 -6.52 -0.19
N ALA A 7 0.11 -5.41 0.40
CA ALA A 7 1.50 -5.10 0.71
C ALA A 7 2.08 -5.85 1.93
N ASP A 8 1.22 -6.21 2.88
CA ASP A 8 1.59 -6.89 4.12
C ASP A 8 0.40 -7.67 4.73
N GLY A 9 0.56 -8.13 5.97
CA GLY A 9 -0.49 -8.84 6.70
C GLY A 9 -1.74 -7.99 6.96
N THR A 10 -1.59 -6.70 7.28
CA THR A 10 -2.71 -5.80 7.54
C THR A 10 -3.57 -5.60 6.28
N GLU A 11 -2.92 -5.36 5.14
CA GLU A 11 -3.66 -5.25 3.87
C GLU A 11 -4.24 -6.59 3.43
N THR A 12 -3.61 -7.71 3.78
CA THR A 12 -4.18 -9.04 3.52
C THR A 12 -5.50 -9.20 4.25
N ILE A 13 -5.60 -8.79 5.52
CA ILE A 13 -6.88 -8.75 6.25
C ILE A 13 -7.89 -7.85 5.51
N GLY A 14 -7.45 -6.68 5.04
CA GLY A 14 -8.29 -5.76 4.25
C GLY A 14 -8.79 -6.36 2.94
N ALA A 15 -7.98 -7.17 2.26
CA ALA A 15 -8.34 -7.85 1.02
C ALA A 15 -9.45 -8.88 1.23
N TYR A 16 -9.35 -9.68 2.29
CA TYR A 16 -10.42 -10.60 2.68
C TYR A 16 -11.69 -9.86 3.10
N LEU A 17 -11.56 -8.77 3.87
CA LEU A 17 -12.69 -7.93 4.25
C LEU A 17 -13.41 -7.34 3.02
N ALA A 18 -12.65 -6.85 2.04
CA ALA A 18 -13.20 -6.30 0.79
C ALA A 18 -14.03 -7.35 0.05
N HIS A 19 -13.49 -8.57 -0.12
CA HIS A 19 -14.22 -9.66 -0.75
C HIS A 19 -15.50 -10.02 0.01
N LEU A 20 -15.45 -10.16 1.33
CA LEU A 20 -16.61 -10.51 2.14
C LEU A 20 -17.72 -9.43 2.11
N ARG A 21 -17.34 -8.14 2.07
CA ARG A 21 -18.31 -7.03 1.94
C ARG A 21 -18.95 -6.95 0.56
N GLU A 22 -18.24 -7.38 -0.47
CA GLU A 22 -18.67 -7.27 -1.86
C GLU A 22 -18.97 -8.63 -2.52
N ALA A 23 -19.21 -9.67 -1.74
CA ALA A 23 -19.31 -11.06 -2.21
C ALA A 23 -20.33 -11.26 -3.36
N ASN A 24 -21.36 -10.41 -3.44
CA ASN A 24 -22.40 -10.46 -4.47
C ASN A 24 -22.06 -9.68 -5.75
N LYS A 25 -20.93 -8.97 -5.81
CA LYS A 25 -20.54 -8.09 -6.94
C LYS A 25 -19.63 -8.77 -7.97
N GLY A 26 -19.25 -10.02 -7.74
CA GLY A 26 -18.42 -10.83 -8.63
C GLY A 26 -17.12 -11.30 -7.98
N PRO A 27 -16.24 -11.97 -8.74
CA PRO A 27 -15.04 -12.57 -8.20
C PRO A 27 -13.99 -11.53 -7.77
N THR A 28 -13.28 -11.86 -6.69
CA THR A 28 -12.08 -11.15 -6.20
C THR A 28 -10.86 -12.03 -6.37
N THR A 29 -9.82 -11.51 -7.02
CA THR A 29 -8.49 -12.15 -7.10
C THR A 29 -7.58 -11.51 -6.07
N ILE A 30 -7.05 -12.29 -5.13
CA ILE A 30 -6.08 -11.84 -4.13
C ILE A 30 -4.70 -12.37 -4.53
N VAL A 31 -3.78 -11.47 -4.88
CA VAL A 31 -2.43 -11.79 -5.40
C VAL A 31 -1.43 -11.77 -4.24
N LEU A 32 -0.98 -12.96 -3.81
CA LEU A 32 -0.11 -13.13 -2.64
C LEU A 32 1.34 -13.41 -3.04
N SER A 33 2.29 -12.93 -2.24
CA SER A 33 3.72 -13.23 -2.40
C SER A 33 4.07 -14.61 -1.87
N ARG A 34 5.13 -15.22 -2.44
CA ARG A 34 5.74 -16.44 -1.89
C ARG A 34 6.62 -16.16 -0.66
N GLY A 35 7.37 -15.06 -0.71
CA GLY A 35 8.28 -14.65 0.36
C GLY A 35 7.58 -13.86 1.46
N ALA A 36 8.13 -13.93 2.67
CA ALA A 36 7.70 -13.09 3.78
C ALA A 36 8.03 -11.61 3.53
N VAL A 37 7.21 -10.73 4.08
CA VAL A 37 7.40 -9.28 4.07
C VAL A 37 7.29 -8.73 5.48
N ASN A 38 7.98 -7.63 5.73
CA ASN A 38 7.88 -6.93 7.00
C ASN A 38 6.52 -6.21 7.12
N PRO A 39 5.90 -6.19 8.31
CA PRO A 39 4.71 -5.37 8.55
C PRO A 39 5.00 -3.88 8.30
N LEU A 40 4.11 -3.21 7.59
CA LEU A 40 4.16 -1.76 7.41
C LEU A 40 3.32 -1.12 8.52
N HIS A 41 3.93 -0.34 9.41
CA HIS A 41 3.20 0.24 10.54
C HIS A 41 2.05 1.17 10.11
N THR A 42 2.15 1.78 8.93
CA THR A 42 1.14 2.71 8.41
C THR A 42 0.15 2.07 7.44
N SER A 43 0.23 0.76 7.21
CA SER A 43 -0.76 0.06 6.39
C SER A 43 -2.14 0.03 7.05
N SER A 44 -3.19 -0.06 6.25
CA SER A 44 -4.56 0.06 6.74
C SER A 44 -5.51 -0.94 6.10
N THR A 45 -6.18 -1.72 6.95
CA THR A 45 -7.27 -2.63 6.55
C THR A 45 -8.38 -1.90 5.80
N ASP A 46 -8.84 -0.75 6.33
CA ASP A 46 -9.87 0.07 5.67
C ASP A 46 -9.32 0.85 4.47
N GLY A 47 -8.01 1.14 4.46
CA GLY A 47 -7.32 1.72 3.30
C GLY A 47 -7.48 0.88 2.04
N VAL A 48 -7.41 -0.45 2.16
CA VAL A 48 -7.61 -1.39 1.03
C VAL A 48 -8.96 -1.20 0.34
N LEU A 49 -10.01 -0.85 1.09
CA LEU A 49 -11.36 -0.64 0.55
C LEU A 49 -11.45 0.58 -0.39
N LYS A 50 -10.48 1.49 -0.33
CA LYS A 50 -10.37 2.66 -1.21
C LYS A 50 -9.66 2.33 -2.52
N GLY A 51 -9.09 1.13 -2.68
CA GLY A 51 -8.27 0.72 -3.81
C GLY A 51 -6.83 1.24 -3.73
N ALA A 52 -6.65 2.54 -3.50
CA ALA A 52 -5.37 3.16 -3.19
C ALA A 52 -5.54 4.20 -2.07
N TYR A 53 -4.53 4.33 -1.21
CA TYR A 53 -4.54 5.29 -0.11
C TYR A 53 -3.11 5.76 0.18
N ILE A 54 -3.00 6.90 0.88
CA ILE A 54 -1.71 7.45 1.30
C ILE A 54 -1.17 6.57 2.43
N LEU A 55 -0.04 5.93 2.19
CA LEU A 55 0.69 5.16 3.19
C LEU A 55 1.57 6.08 4.04
N SER A 56 2.15 7.11 3.44
CA SER A 56 2.99 8.08 4.14
C SER A 56 3.14 9.38 3.36
N ASP A 57 2.78 10.50 4.01
CA ASP A 57 2.95 11.86 3.47
C ASP A 57 4.29 12.49 3.94
N PRO A 58 4.91 13.43 3.20
CA PRO A 58 6.00 14.23 3.73
C PRO A 58 5.45 15.27 4.72
N GLU A 59 6.31 15.74 5.64
CA GLU A 59 5.90 16.75 6.61
C GLU A 59 5.73 18.14 5.99
N GLY A 60 4.81 18.91 6.56
CA GLY A 60 4.62 20.33 6.25
C GLY A 60 3.78 20.61 5.00
N SER A 61 4.33 20.39 3.81
CA SER A 61 3.77 20.90 2.55
C SER A 61 3.55 19.80 1.49
N ASN A 62 2.89 20.15 0.38
CA ASN A 62 2.53 19.19 -0.68
C ASN A 62 3.76 18.39 -1.19
N PRO A 63 3.58 17.10 -1.51
CA PRO A 63 4.65 16.30 -2.08
C PRO A 63 5.11 16.86 -3.42
N GLU A 64 6.41 16.81 -3.65
CA GLU A 64 7.03 17.09 -4.95
C GLU A 64 6.95 15.89 -5.88
N VAL A 65 6.91 14.69 -5.30
CA VAL A 65 6.77 13.44 -6.02
C VAL A 65 5.84 12.49 -5.28
N ILE A 66 5.04 11.75 -6.04
CA ILE A 66 4.22 10.65 -5.56
C ILE A 66 4.77 9.39 -6.21
N ILE A 67 5.15 8.42 -5.40
CA ILE A 67 5.53 7.09 -5.88
C ILE A 67 4.49 6.09 -5.39
N SER A 68 4.07 5.18 -6.25
CA SER A 68 3.02 4.21 -5.94
C SER A 68 3.40 2.82 -6.40
N GLY A 69 2.80 1.83 -5.77
CA GLY A 69 3.09 0.41 -5.99
C GLY A 69 2.08 -0.45 -5.25
N SER A 70 2.23 -1.76 -5.38
CA SER A 70 1.35 -2.74 -4.73
C SER A 70 2.18 -3.92 -4.25
N GLY A 71 1.63 -4.71 -3.34
CA GLY A 71 2.31 -5.92 -2.87
C GLY A 71 3.69 -5.65 -2.26
N THR A 72 4.60 -6.57 -2.54
CA THR A 72 5.97 -6.57 -2.02
C THR A 72 6.77 -5.32 -2.39
N GLU A 73 6.45 -4.66 -3.51
CA GLU A 73 7.18 -3.48 -3.95
C GLU A 73 6.89 -2.24 -3.10
N VAL A 74 5.83 -2.22 -2.28
CA VAL A 74 5.56 -1.11 -1.36
C VAL A 74 6.69 -0.94 -0.33
N GLN A 75 7.36 -2.03 0.04
CA GLN A 75 8.55 -1.97 0.90
C GLN A 75 9.68 -1.15 0.24
N LEU A 76 9.88 -1.34 -1.07
CA LEU A 76 10.89 -0.60 -1.83
C LEU A 76 10.53 0.89 -1.91
N LEU A 77 9.24 1.24 -1.92
CA LEU A 77 8.82 2.63 -1.88
C LEU A 77 9.16 3.29 -0.56
N VAL A 78 9.00 2.59 0.56
CA VAL A 78 9.39 3.09 1.90
C VAL A 78 10.88 3.41 1.93
N ASP A 79 11.71 2.53 1.38
CA ASP A 79 13.16 2.76 1.31
C ASP A 79 13.51 3.87 0.32
N ALA A 80 12.84 3.93 -0.84
CA ALA A 80 13.02 5.00 -1.82
C ALA A 80 12.65 6.36 -1.23
N LYS A 81 11.55 6.46 -0.47
CA LYS A 81 11.15 7.70 0.22
C LYS A 81 12.22 8.17 1.20
N LYS A 82 12.85 7.26 1.96
CA LYS A 82 13.96 7.61 2.86
C LYS A 82 15.13 8.20 2.07
N ILE A 83 15.56 7.53 1.00
CA ILE A 83 16.66 8.02 0.13
C ILE A 83 16.32 9.40 -0.45
N LEU A 84 15.12 9.56 -1.02
CA LEU A 84 14.64 10.83 -1.58
C LEU A 84 14.63 11.95 -0.55
N THR A 85 14.14 11.68 0.65
CA THR A 85 14.04 12.68 1.71
C THR A 85 15.40 13.02 2.30
N GLU A 86 16.17 12.02 2.72
CA GLU A 86 17.41 12.20 3.48
C GLU A 86 18.59 12.61 2.60
N THR A 87 18.70 12.08 1.38
CA THR A 87 19.84 12.35 0.49
C THR A 87 19.58 13.52 -0.45
N HIS A 88 18.33 13.67 -0.92
CA HIS A 88 18.00 14.64 -1.97
C HIS A 88 17.09 15.78 -1.49
N GLY A 89 16.58 15.72 -0.25
CA GLY A 89 15.66 16.73 0.27
C GLY A 89 14.30 16.77 -0.46
N ILE A 90 13.94 15.70 -1.17
CA ILE A 90 12.73 15.63 -1.98
C ILE A 90 11.56 15.16 -1.11
N ARG A 91 10.49 15.96 -1.04
CA ARG A 91 9.25 15.61 -0.33
C ARG A 91 8.48 14.55 -1.11
N CYS A 92 8.57 13.30 -0.66
CA CYS A 92 7.94 12.16 -1.31
C CYS A 92 6.68 11.67 -0.56
N ARG A 93 5.60 11.46 -1.30
CA ARG A 93 4.41 10.72 -0.84
C ARG A 93 4.45 9.29 -1.37
N ILE A 94 4.07 8.34 -0.51
CA ILE A 94 3.74 6.97 -0.88
C ILE A 94 2.25 6.77 -0.62
#